data_AF-A0A8J3R070-F1
#
_entry.id   AF-A0A8J3R070-F1
#
_cell.length_a   1.000
_cell.length_b   1.000
_cell.length_c   1.000
_cell.angle_alpha   90.00
_cell.angle_beta   90.00
_cell.angle_gamma   90.00
#
_symmetry.space_group_name_H-M   'P 1'
#
loop_
_entity.id
_entity.type
_entity.pdbx_description
1 polymer ?
#
loop_
_entity_poly.entity_id
_entity_poly.type
_entity_poly.pdbx_seq_one_letter_code
_entity_poly.pdbx_strand_id
1 'polypeptide(L)'
;MSADPARVAAARQLLSHLGVTLAGLQAEPGPRLPTLTEYLPRVVAAAGSGARRTHGTYWNRMAAVWGERALDAIAASDIEAMQRQIAATARSRRNSRSGPRFGVVLAPHKVSPQRPRPLGSVCGWLSA
;
A
#
# COMPACT_ATOMS: atom_id res chain seq x y z
N MET A 1 -12.81 2.87 -30.57
CA MET A 1 -11.55 3.01 -31.34
C MET A 1 -11.36 1.73 -32.15
N SER A 2 -11.72 1.72 -33.43
CA SER A 2 -11.47 0.55 -34.30
C SER A 2 -10.01 0.60 -34.75
N ALA A 3 -9.28 -0.50 -34.62
CA ALA A 3 -7.90 -0.57 -35.10
C ALA A 3 -7.87 -0.63 -36.62
N ASP A 4 -7.06 0.22 -37.25
CA ASP A 4 -6.80 0.21 -38.69
C ASP A 4 -6.36 -1.21 -39.14
N PRO A 5 -7.05 -1.83 -40.12
CA PRO A 5 -6.75 -3.19 -40.57
C PRO A 5 -5.31 -3.35 -41.07
N ALA A 6 -4.71 -2.31 -41.66
CA ALA A 6 -3.32 -2.35 -42.09
C ALA A 6 -2.36 -2.46 -40.89
N ARG A 7 -2.64 -1.75 -39.79
CA ARG A 7 -1.87 -1.85 -38.54
C ARG A 7 -2.02 -3.22 -37.88
N VAL A 8 -3.22 -3.80 -37.93
CA VAL A 8 -3.46 -5.15 -37.40
C VAL A 8 -2.69 -6.20 -38.22
N ALA A 9 -2.66 -6.07 -39.54
CA ALA A 9 -1.87 -6.96 -40.41
C ALA A 9 -0.36 -6.85 -40.14
N ALA A 10 0.16 -5.63 -40.02
CA ALA A 10 1.56 -5.38 -39.69
C ALA A 10 1.94 -5.96 -38.30
N ALA A 11 1.09 -5.78 -37.29
CA ALA A 11 1.29 -6.36 -35.97
C ALA A 11 1.31 -7.90 -36.01
N ARG A 12 0.44 -8.53 -36.80
CA ARG A 12 0.45 -10.00 -36.98
C ARG A 12 1.73 -10.48 -37.66
N GLN A 13 2.20 -9.80 -38.71
CA GLN A 13 3.47 -10.14 -39.35
C GLN A 13 4.66 -10.03 -38.38
N LEU A 14 4.70 -8.99 -37.55
CA LEU A 14 5.72 -8.82 -36.52
C LEU A 14 5.72 -9.99 -35.52
N LEU A 15 4.54 -10.36 -35.01
CA LEU A 15 4.39 -11.48 -34.07
C LEU A 15 4.84 -12.80 -34.70
N SER A 16 4.43 -13.06 -35.95
CA SER A 16 4.87 -14.23 -36.71
C SER A 16 6.40 -14.25 -36.91
N HIS A 17 7.02 -13.10 -37.18
CA HIS A 17 8.46 -13.01 -37.35
C HIS A 17 9.23 -13.29 -36.05
N LEU A 18 8.69 -12.86 -34.92
CA LEU A 18 9.24 -13.14 -33.59
C LEU A 18 8.98 -14.59 -33.12
N GLY A 19 8.17 -15.36 -33.86
CA GLY A 19 7.80 -16.73 -33.49
C GLY A 19 6.89 -16.81 -32.25
N VAL A 20 6.22 -15.70 -31.89
CA VAL A 20 5.37 -15.64 -30.70
C VAL A 20 3.91 -15.43 -31.11
N THR A 21 2.99 -16.14 -30.47
CA THR A 21 1.55 -15.95 -30.69
C THR A 21 1.01 -14.92 -29.71
N LEU A 22 -0.06 -14.20 -30.10
CA LEU A 22 -0.76 -13.28 -29.18
C LEU A 22 -1.27 -14.02 -27.94
N ALA A 23 -1.82 -15.22 -28.11
CA ALA A 23 -2.25 -16.07 -27.00
C ALA A 23 -1.09 -16.43 -26.07
N GLY A 24 0.09 -16.75 -26.61
CA GLY A 24 1.30 -16.98 -25.83
C GLY A 24 1.72 -15.74 -25.03
N LEU A 25 1.76 -14.56 -25.66
CA LEU A 25 2.07 -13.31 -24.96
C LEU A 25 1.08 -12.96 -23.84
N GLN A 26 -0.19 -13.31 -24.01
CA GLN A 26 -1.22 -13.09 -22.98
C GLN A 26 -1.21 -14.17 -21.90
N ALA A 27 -0.78 -15.38 -22.22
CA ALA A 27 -0.72 -16.52 -21.30
C ALA A 27 0.55 -16.50 -20.45
N GLU A 28 1.65 -15.93 -20.94
CA GLU A 28 2.87 -15.75 -20.17
C GLU A 28 2.57 -14.87 -18.94
N PRO A 29 2.55 -15.45 -17.73
CA PRO A 29 2.47 -14.63 -16.53
C PRO A 29 3.74 -13.79 -16.54
N GLY A 30 3.59 -12.46 -16.50
CA GLY A 30 4.74 -11.57 -16.33
C GLY A 30 5.61 -12.02 -15.16
N PRO A 31 6.90 -11.63 -15.12
CA PRO A 31 7.82 -12.07 -14.09
C PRO A 31 7.17 -11.95 -12.71
N ARG A 32 7.02 -13.09 -12.02
CA ARG A 32 6.32 -13.17 -10.74
C ARG A 32 7.01 -12.20 -9.77
N LEU A 33 6.28 -11.17 -9.33
CA LEU A 33 6.81 -10.24 -8.35
C LEU A 33 7.06 -10.96 -7.03
N PRO A 34 8.08 -10.55 -6.27
CA PRO A 34 8.34 -11.11 -4.95
C PRO A 34 7.13 -10.90 -4.05
N THR A 35 7.01 -11.74 -3.04
CA THR A 35 6.02 -11.54 -1.99
C THR A 35 6.40 -10.37 -1.10
N LEU A 36 5.43 -9.87 -0.33
CA LEU A 36 5.71 -8.84 0.65
C LEU A 36 6.76 -9.30 1.67
N THR A 37 6.71 -10.56 2.14
CA THR A 37 7.71 -11.11 3.08
C THR A 37 9.12 -11.13 2.49
N GLU A 38 9.26 -11.44 1.20
CA GLU A 38 10.55 -11.45 0.51
C GLU A 38 11.12 -10.05 0.30
N TYR A 39 10.26 -9.07 -0.02
CA TYR A 39 10.68 -7.73 -0.39
C TYR A 39 10.83 -6.78 0.81
N LEU A 40 9.98 -6.90 1.82
CA LEU A 40 9.94 -6.00 2.97
C LEU A 40 11.29 -5.87 3.71
N PRO A 41 12.09 -6.93 3.93
CA PRO A 41 13.41 -6.79 4.55
C PRO A 41 14.34 -5.83 3.80
N ARG A 42 14.25 -5.77 2.47
CA ARG A 42 15.04 -4.85 1.64
C ARG A 42 14.61 -3.40 1.86
N VAL A 43 13.30 -3.16 1.97
CA VAL A 43 12.75 -1.84 2.29
C VAL A 43 13.19 -1.39 3.68
N VAL A 44 13.11 -2.27 4.69
CA VAL A 44 13.54 -1.96 6.05
C VAL A 44 15.04 -1.62 6.11
N ALA A 45 15.87 -2.36 5.37
CA ALA A 45 17.30 -2.09 5.30
C ALA A 45 17.61 -0.74 4.64
N ALA A 46 16.90 -0.41 3.54
CA ALA A 46 17.09 0.84 2.81
C ALA A 46 16.61 2.08 3.58
N ALA A 47 15.48 1.98 4.29
CA ALA A 47 14.87 3.09 5.03
C ALA A 47 15.61 3.47 6.34
N GLY A 48 16.52 2.60 6.80
CA GLY A 48 17.33 2.85 7.99
C GLY A 48 16.56 2.84 9.32
N SER A 49 17.28 3.12 10.41
CA SER A 49 16.77 2.91 11.78
C SER A 49 15.70 3.93 12.20
N GLY A 50 15.75 5.15 11.66
CA GLY A 50 14.76 6.21 11.94
C GLY A 50 13.38 5.86 11.38
N ALA A 51 13.31 5.46 10.11
CA ALA A 51 12.08 5.02 9.47
C ALA A 51 11.52 3.77 10.14
N ARG A 52 12.37 2.81 10.53
CA ARG A 52 11.92 1.60 11.24
C ARG A 52 11.25 1.90 12.58
N ARG A 53 11.70 2.92 13.33
CA ARG A 53 11.05 3.33 14.59
C ARG A 53 9.65 3.88 14.36
N THR A 54 9.47 4.67 13.30
CA THR A 54 8.19 5.32 12.98
C THR A 54 7.21 4.38 12.27
N HIS A 55 7.70 3.61 11.29
CA HIS A 55 6.91 2.80 10.37
C HIS A 55 6.86 1.31 10.73
N GLY A 56 7.72 0.83 11.63
CA GLY A 56 7.84 -0.60 11.94
C GLY A 56 6.52 -1.26 12.36
N THR A 57 5.66 -0.54 13.07
CA THR A 57 4.33 -1.05 13.46
C THR A 57 3.44 -1.32 12.24
N TYR A 58 3.53 -0.49 11.20
CA TYR A 58 2.79 -0.67 9.94
C TYR A 58 3.37 -1.83 9.14
N TRP A 59 4.69 -1.87 8.96
CA TRP A 59 5.37 -2.96 8.26
C TRP A 59 5.10 -4.33 8.88
N ASN A 60 5.10 -4.43 10.21
CA ASN A 60 4.77 -5.70 10.89
C ASN A 60 3.32 -6.13 10.64
N ARG A 61 2.36 -5.19 10.61
CA ARG A 61 0.97 -5.50 10.29
C ARG A 61 0.79 -5.90 8.83
N MET A 62 1.48 -5.22 7.92
CA MET A 62 1.47 -5.60 6.51
C MET A 62 2.02 -7.01 6.31
N ALA A 63 3.16 -7.34 6.94
CA ALA A 63 3.73 -8.69 6.88
C ALA A 63 2.79 -9.75 7.45
N ALA A 64 2.10 -9.46 8.56
CA ALA A 64 1.16 -10.41 9.17
C ALA A 64 -0.09 -10.69 8.32
N VAL A 65 -0.57 -9.70 7.56
CA VAL A 65 -1.83 -9.82 6.79
C VAL A 65 -1.57 -10.19 5.32
N TRP A 66 -0.46 -9.72 4.74
CA TRP A 66 -0.15 -9.84 3.31
C TRP A 66 1.19 -10.48 3.01
N GLY A 67 1.86 -11.11 3.99
CA GLY A 67 3.21 -11.65 3.83
C GLY A 67 3.39 -12.53 2.59
N GLU A 68 2.46 -13.47 2.38
CA GLU A 68 2.49 -14.41 1.25
C GLU A 68 1.92 -13.84 -0.06
N ARG A 69 1.40 -12.61 -0.05
CA ARG A 69 0.86 -11.98 -1.26
C ARG A 69 1.99 -11.38 -2.08
N ALA A 70 1.92 -11.58 -3.40
CA ALA A 70 2.75 -10.87 -4.36
C ALA A 70 2.45 -9.36 -4.30
N LEU A 71 3.45 -8.53 -4.58
CA LEU A 71 3.34 -7.07 -4.46
C LEU A 71 2.27 -6.45 -5.38
N ASP A 72 2.03 -7.03 -6.55
CA ASP A 72 1.00 -6.63 -7.51
C ASP A 72 -0.43 -6.99 -7.06
N ALA A 73 -0.57 -7.97 -6.16
CA ALA A 73 -1.85 -8.40 -5.63
C ALA A 73 -2.33 -7.54 -4.44
N ILE A 74 -1.52 -6.60 -3.95
CA ILE A 74 -1.87 -5.69 -2.85
C ILE A 74 -2.36 -4.37 -3.45
N ALA A 75 -3.67 -4.12 -3.37
CA ALA A 75 -4.24 -2.90 -3.90
C ALA A 75 -3.97 -1.70 -2.97
N ALA A 76 -3.88 -0.49 -3.53
CA ALA A 76 -3.78 0.74 -2.73
C ALA A 76 -4.95 0.89 -1.73
N SER A 77 -6.15 0.45 -2.11
CA SER A 77 -7.32 0.43 -1.24
C SER A 77 -7.15 -0.47 -0.01
N ASP A 78 -6.41 -1.58 -0.14
CA ASP A 78 -6.13 -2.48 0.99
C ASP A 78 -5.23 -1.78 2.01
N ILE A 79 -4.23 -1.04 1.52
CA ILE A 79 -3.32 -0.21 2.32
C ILE A 79 -4.11 0.86 3.08
N GLU A 80 -4.98 1.59 2.38
CA GLU A 80 -5.84 2.61 3.00
C GLU A 80 -6.82 2.03 4.03
N ALA A 81 -7.41 0.87 3.73
CA ALA A 81 -8.32 0.19 4.64
C ALA A 81 -7.58 -0.22 5.93
N MET A 82 -6.38 -0.78 5.81
CA MET A 82 -5.54 -1.13 6.96
C MET A 82 -5.18 0.12 7.79
N GLN A 83 -4.82 1.23 7.16
CA GLN A 83 -4.53 2.48 7.86
C GLN A 83 -5.74 2.99 8.66
N ARG A 84 -6.93 2.97 8.06
CA ARG A 84 -8.19 3.35 8.73
C ARG A 84 -8.46 2.45 9.93
N GLN A 85 -8.26 1.14 9.80
CA GLN A 85 -8.41 0.20 10.91
C GLN A 85 -7.41 0.48 12.04
N ILE A 86 -6.13 0.67 11.73
CA ILE A 86 -5.09 1.01 12.71
C ILE A 86 -5.46 2.29 13.48
N ALA A 87 -5.88 3.34 12.77
CA ALA A 87 -6.26 4.62 13.36
C ALA A 87 -7.49 4.49 14.28
N ALA A 88 -8.50 3.71 13.87
CA ALA A 88 -9.69 3.46 14.69
C ALA A 88 -9.35 2.72 15.99
N THR A 89 -8.54 1.65 15.93
CA THR A 89 -8.11 0.91 17.12
C THR A 89 -7.25 1.76 18.05
N ALA A 90 -6.36 2.60 17.50
CA ALA A 90 -5.53 3.50 18.31
C ALA A 90 -6.36 4.53 19.07
N ARG A 91 -7.43 5.08 18.45
CA ARG A 91 -8.37 5.98 19.12
C ARG A 91 -9.15 5.28 20.23
N SER A 92 -9.61 4.05 20.00
CA SER A 92 -10.32 3.25 21.00
C SER A 92 -9.46 2.98 22.25
N ARG A 93 -8.18 2.60 22.08
CA ARG A 93 -7.23 2.40 23.19
C ARG A 93 -6.94 3.67 23.99
N ARG A 94 -7.05 4.85 23.38
CA ARG A 94 -6.91 6.13 24.09
C ARG A 94 -8.13 6.41 24.99
N ASN A 95 -9.30 5.89 24.63
CA ASN A 95 -10.56 6.14 25.33
C ASN A 95 -10.84 5.17 26.49
N SER A 96 -10.06 4.11 26.66
CA SER A 96 -10.27 3.10 27.71
C SER A 96 -9.55 3.37 29.04
N ARG A 97 -9.22 4.63 29.35
CA ARG A 97 -8.52 5.03 30.60
C ARG A 97 -9.32 5.93 31.55
N SER A 98 -10.64 5.95 31.48
CA SER A 98 -11.48 6.56 32.52
C SER A 98 -12.06 5.49 33.45
N GLY A 99 -11.26 5.06 34.44
CA GLY A 99 -11.83 4.54 35.69
C GLY A 99 -12.45 5.70 36.49
N PRO A 100 -13.55 5.49 37.22
CA PRO A 100 -14.20 6.56 37.96
C PRO A 100 -13.33 6.96 39.14
N ARG A 101 -12.84 8.21 39.15
CA ARG A 101 -12.34 8.84 40.36
C ARG A 101 -13.02 10.18 40.56
N PHE A 102 -13.35 10.41 41.83
CA PHE A 102 -14.04 11.54 42.41
C PHE A 102 -13.61 12.90 41.84
N GLY A 103 -14.59 13.80 41.77
CA GLY A 103 -14.55 15.00 40.95
C GLY A 103 -13.49 16.03 41.30
N VAL A 104 -13.10 16.78 40.27
CA VAL A 104 -13.04 18.24 40.23
C VAL A 104 -13.36 18.64 38.79
N VAL A 105 -14.34 19.51 38.61
CA VAL A 105 -14.63 20.16 37.32
C VAL A 105 -13.47 21.08 36.97
N LEU A 106 -12.84 20.86 35.82
CA LEU A 106 -12.08 21.89 35.11
C LEU A 106 -12.60 21.99 33.68
N ALA A 107 -13.09 23.18 33.36
CA ALA A 107 -13.68 23.59 32.10
C ALA A 107 -12.66 23.61 30.94
N PRO A 108 -13.11 23.67 29.67
CA PRO A 108 -12.37 23.17 28.51
C PRO A 108 -11.38 24.19 27.93
N HIS A 109 -10.17 23.73 27.59
CA HIS A 109 -9.24 24.50 26.77
C HIS A 109 -9.29 24.03 25.30
N LYS A 110 -9.51 25.03 24.44
CA LYS A 110 -9.71 25.05 22.98
C LYS A 110 -9.22 23.85 22.13
N VAL A 111 -10.16 23.33 21.32
CA VAL A 111 -9.89 22.60 20.08
C VAL A 111 -9.55 23.63 18.98
N SER A 112 -8.35 23.54 18.42
CA SER A 112 -7.98 24.20 17.16
C SER A 112 -8.18 23.21 15.99
N PRO A 113 -8.77 23.62 14.86
CA PRO A 113 -9.01 22.73 13.73
C PRO A 113 -7.73 22.58 12.90
N GLN A 114 -7.25 21.35 12.73
CA GLN A 114 -6.18 21.06 11.78
C GLN A 114 -6.78 21.01 10.36
N ARG A 115 -6.27 21.87 9.48
CA ARG A 115 -6.59 21.91 8.04
C ARG A 115 -6.26 20.57 7.36
N PRO A 116 -7.04 20.14 6.36
CA PRO A 116 -6.67 19.00 5.53
C PRO A 116 -5.45 19.33 4.66
N ARG A 117 -4.42 18.48 4.71
CA ARG A 117 -3.32 18.52 3.73
C ARG A 117 -3.74 17.76 2.46
N PRO A 118 -3.34 18.22 1.27
CA PRO A 118 -3.83 17.70 0.00
C PRO A 118 -3.37 16.27 -0.27
N LEU A 119 -4.28 15.51 -0.87
CA LEU A 119 -4.07 14.19 -1.45
C LEU A 119 -2.99 14.28 -2.54
N GLY A 120 -1.79 13.83 -2.22
CA GLY A 120 -0.71 13.77 -3.19
C GLY A 120 0.41 12.89 -2.65
N SER A 121 0.67 11.78 -3.35
CA SER A 121 1.80 10.88 -3.16
C SER A 121 1.58 9.69 -2.22
N VAL A 122 0.88 8.67 -2.74
CA VAL A 122 1.03 7.27 -2.33
C VAL A 122 2.49 6.78 -2.52
N CYS A 123 3.29 7.45 -3.37
CA CYS A 123 4.69 7.11 -3.63
C CYS A 123 5.70 7.61 -2.58
N GLY A 124 5.34 8.51 -1.66
CA GLY A 124 6.28 9.07 -0.68
C GLY A 124 6.79 8.07 0.37
N TRP A 125 6.17 6.90 0.48
CA TRP A 125 6.46 5.92 1.53
C TRP A 125 7.48 4.85 1.12
N LEU A 126 7.85 4.78 -0.16
CA LEU A 126 8.94 3.91 -0.63
C LEU A 126 10.32 4.62 -0.66
N SER A 127 10.38 5.93 -0.45
CA SER A 127 11.60 6.73 -0.61
C SER A 127 12.04 7.52 0.63
N ALA A 128 11.70 7.07 1.84
CA ALA A 128 12.17 7.70 3.09
C ALA A 128 12.80 6.69 4.05
#